data_AF-A0A838GEY4-F1
#
_entry.id   AF-A0A838GEY4-F1
#
_cell.length_a   1.000
_cell.length_b   1.000
_cell.length_c   1.000
_cell.angle_alpha   90.00
_cell.angle_beta   90.00
_cell.angle_gamma   90.00
#
_symmetry.space_group_name_H-M   'P 1'
#
loop_
_entity.id
_entity.type
_entity.pdbx_description
1 polymer ?
#
loop_
_entity_poly.entity_id
_entity_poly.type
_entity_poly.pdbx_seq_one_letter_code
_entity_poly.pdbx_strand_id
1 'polypeptide(L)'
;AEVTERAQIGALVTCNSYRNPNLLADMARTVDHISAGRLVLGIGSGWAERDYFNYGYEFGTAASRLKDLDRDMPIIRERWEKLNPGPVNGKIPILIGGGGEKVTLRIVAQHADTWHSWGDAETMARKSGILDDWCAKVSRDPSEIERSTGVKAENLALAEDHFANGVTHFTMGVGAPDFDFGPVRELLQWRDEKNG
;
A
#
# COMPACT_ATOMS: atom_id res chain seq x y z
N ALA A 1 -10.97 -4.96 13.63
CA ALA A 1 -11.41 -6.29 13.18
C ALA A 1 -12.79 -6.64 13.72
N GLU A 2 -13.03 -6.42 15.01
CA GLU A 2 -14.23 -6.83 15.75
C GLU A 2 -15.58 -6.42 15.14
N VAL A 3 -15.66 -5.27 14.47
CA VAL A 3 -16.92 -4.75 13.88
C VAL A 3 -17.07 -5.02 12.38
N THR A 4 -16.14 -5.77 11.75
CA THR A 4 -16.21 -6.13 10.33
C THR A 4 -15.76 -7.58 10.09
N GLU A 5 -16.44 -8.31 9.20
CA GLU A 5 -16.12 -9.73 8.95
C GLU A 5 -15.37 -9.95 7.63
N ARG A 6 -15.52 -9.06 6.65
CA ARG A 6 -15.06 -9.27 5.27
C ARG A 6 -14.01 -8.26 4.80
N ALA A 7 -14.12 -7.01 5.24
CA ALA A 7 -13.24 -5.94 4.76
C ALA A 7 -11.78 -6.21 5.16
N GLN A 8 -10.86 -6.09 4.21
CA GLN A 8 -9.44 -6.00 4.53
C GLN A 8 -9.16 -4.71 5.31
N ILE A 9 -8.12 -4.74 6.15
CA ILE A 9 -7.73 -3.60 6.98
C ILE A 9 -6.24 -3.37 6.89
N GLY A 10 -5.80 -2.12 6.90
CA GLY A 10 -4.39 -1.76 6.81
C GLY A 10 -4.18 -0.27 6.98
N ALA A 11 -2.94 0.13 7.26
CA ALA A 11 -2.54 1.53 7.22
C ALA A 11 -2.18 1.93 5.80
N LEU A 12 -2.43 3.18 5.41
CA LEU A 12 -2.06 3.72 4.09
C LEU A 12 -1.16 4.97 4.25
N VAL A 13 0.12 4.84 4.55
CA VAL A 13 0.87 3.62 4.89
C VAL A 13 1.61 3.81 6.22
N THR A 14 1.97 2.71 6.88
CA THR A 14 2.89 2.79 8.02
C THR A 14 4.29 3.22 7.55
N CYS A 15 5.05 3.88 8.41
CA CYS A 15 6.43 4.24 8.12
C CYS A 15 7.37 3.11 8.56
N ASN A 16 8.22 2.66 7.63
CA ASN A 16 9.22 1.62 7.88
C ASN A 16 10.13 1.95 9.07
N SER A 17 10.62 3.18 9.17
CA SER A 17 11.67 3.53 10.12
C SER A 17 11.19 3.80 11.55
N TYR A 18 9.89 3.65 11.85
CA TYR A 18 9.39 3.87 13.21
C TYR A 18 9.60 2.68 14.14
N ARG A 19 9.92 1.49 13.60
CA ARG A 19 10.04 0.25 14.36
C ARG A 19 11.13 -0.63 13.78
N ASN A 20 11.71 -1.49 14.62
CA ASN A 20 12.55 -2.58 14.14
C ASN A 20 11.75 -3.48 13.16
N PRO A 21 12.32 -3.93 12.04
CA PRO A 21 11.59 -4.71 11.03
C PRO A 21 11.04 -6.05 11.56
N ASN A 22 11.77 -6.73 12.46
CA ASN A 22 11.26 -7.96 13.07
C ASN A 22 10.08 -7.67 14.00
N LEU A 23 10.15 -6.58 14.77
CA LEU A 23 9.04 -6.15 15.63
C LEU A 23 7.81 -5.77 14.78
N LEU A 24 8.01 -5.04 13.68
CA LEU A 24 6.91 -4.70 12.76
C LEU A 24 6.27 -5.95 12.16
N ALA A 25 7.06 -6.94 11.77
CA ALA A 25 6.56 -8.23 11.28
C ALA A 25 5.71 -8.96 12.34
N ASP A 26 6.14 -8.98 13.60
CA ASP A 26 5.40 -9.60 14.70
C ASP A 26 4.08 -8.86 14.99
N MET A 27 4.10 -7.52 14.93
CA MET A 27 2.92 -6.68 15.07
C MET A 27 1.92 -6.92 13.93
N ALA A 28 2.41 -6.96 12.69
CA ALA A 28 1.59 -7.25 11.51
C ALA A 28 0.94 -8.63 11.66
N ARG A 29 1.71 -9.68 11.96
CA ARG A 29 1.17 -11.04 12.19
C ARG A 29 0.14 -11.06 13.32
N THR A 30 0.31 -10.27 14.37
CA THR A 30 -0.69 -10.18 15.45
C THR A 30 -2.02 -9.62 14.96
N VAL A 31 -2.00 -8.52 14.19
CA VAL A 31 -3.22 -7.94 13.61
C VAL A 31 -3.83 -8.84 12.55
N ASP A 32 -3.01 -9.54 11.76
CA ASP A 32 -3.45 -10.57 10.82
C ASP A 32 -4.28 -11.64 11.52
N HIS A 33 -3.79 -12.18 12.64
CA HIS A 33 -4.51 -13.17 13.45
C HIS A 33 -5.80 -12.62 14.06
N ILE A 34 -5.77 -11.44 14.69
CA ILE A 34 -6.97 -10.83 15.29
C ILE A 34 -8.01 -10.47 14.23
N SER A 35 -7.58 -10.25 12.99
CA SER A 35 -8.47 -9.97 11.85
C SER A 35 -8.86 -11.21 11.05
N ALA A 36 -8.46 -12.41 11.47
CA ALA A 36 -8.69 -13.65 10.73
C ALA A 36 -8.15 -13.59 9.28
N GLY A 37 -6.92 -13.10 9.10
CA GLY A 37 -6.22 -13.10 7.81
C GLY A 37 -6.53 -11.91 6.90
N ARG A 38 -7.10 -10.83 7.44
CA ARG A 38 -7.58 -9.66 6.67
C ARG A 38 -6.62 -8.47 6.68
N LEU A 39 -5.43 -8.61 7.26
CA LEU A 39 -4.45 -7.52 7.26
C LEU A 39 -3.84 -7.35 5.87
N VAL A 40 -3.73 -6.10 5.43
CA VAL A 40 -2.78 -5.67 4.41
C VAL A 40 -1.71 -4.82 5.09
N LEU A 41 -0.44 -5.22 4.97
CA LEU A 41 0.69 -4.41 5.44
C LEU A 41 0.95 -3.30 4.43
N GLY A 42 0.28 -2.16 4.61
CA GLY A 42 0.64 -0.93 3.91
C GLY A 42 1.86 -0.28 4.53
N ILE A 43 2.95 -0.17 3.77
CA ILE A 43 4.26 0.33 4.21
C ILE A 43 4.88 1.32 3.22
N GLY A 44 5.64 2.28 3.73
CA GLY A 44 6.42 3.21 2.93
C GLY A 44 7.67 3.71 3.67
N SER A 45 8.53 4.45 2.97
CA SER A 45 9.80 4.94 3.54
C SER A 45 9.61 6.04 4.59
N GLY A 46 8.39 6.58 4.74
CA GLY A 46 8.09 7.72 5.61
C GLY A 46 8.33 9.05 4.90
N TRP A 47 7.51 10.05 5.22
CA TRP A 47 7.54 11.38 4.59
C TRP A 47 7.31 12.53 5.58
N ALA A 48 6.59 12.29 6.68
CA ALA A 48 6.17 13.31 7.63
C ALA A 48 7.27 13.63 8.67
N GLU A 49 8.13 14.61 8.38
CA GLU A 49 9.23 15.05 9.26
C GLU A 49 8.77 15.37 10.69
N ARG A 50 7.56 15.94 10.83
CA ARG A 50 6.95 16.24 12.12
C ARG A 50 6.87 15.02 13.06
N ASP A 51 6.54 13.85 12.51
CA ASP A 51 6.37 12.64 13.32
C ASP A 51 7.73 12.13 13.79
N TYR A 52 8.77 12.21 12.94
CA TYR A 52 10.14 11.89 13.33
C TYR A 52 10.61 12.80 14.47
N PHE A 53 10.40 14.11 14.33
CA PHE A 53 10.74 15.08 15.37
C PHE A 53 10.03 14.76 16.70
N ASN A 54 8.71 14.53 16.66
CA ASN A 54 7.93 14.25 17.87
C ASN A 54 8.28 12.91 18.53
N TYR A 55 8.70 11.91 17.75
CA TYR A 55 9.12 10.60 18.27
C TYR A 55 10.59 10.57 18.69
N GLY A 56 11.36 11.63 18.42
CA GLY A 56 12.79 11.67 18.70
C GLY A 56 13.64 10.83 17.73
N TYR A 57 13.18 10.64 16.49
CA TYR A 57 13.90 9.95 15.43
C TYR A 57 14.59 10.92 14.48
N GLU A 58 15.72 10.50 13.90
CA GLU A 58 16.37 11.24 12.82
C GLU A 58 15.57 11.10 11.51
N PHE A 59 15.24 12.23 10.88
CA PHE A 59 14.48 12.23 9.62
C PHE A 59 15.31 11.75 8.42
N GLY A 60 16.60 12.10 8.38
CA GLY A 60 17.52 11.74 7.32
C GLY A 60 17.15 12.33 5.94
N THR A 61 17.52 11.62 4.88
CA THR A 61 17.21 12.02 3.49
C THR A 61 16.14 11.10 2.90
N ALA A 62 15.53 11.48 1.78
CA ALA A 62 14.66 10.56 1.04
C ALA A 62 15.40 9.29 0.62
N ALA A 63 16.67 9.43 0.19
CA ALA A 63 17.50 8.31 -0.23
C ALA A 63 17.84 7.35 0.93
N SER A 64 18.18 7.87 2.11
CA SER A 64 18.49 7.03 3.27
C SER A 64 17.26 6.25 3.74
N ARG A 65 16.09 6.90 3.80
CA ARG A 65 14.84 6.25 4.17
C ARG A 65 14.40 5.17 3.17
N LEU A 66 14.61 5.41 1.87
CA LEU A 66 14.34 4.39 0.84
C LEU A 66 15.32 3.21 0.92
N LYS A 67 16.59 3.47 1.24
CA LYS A 67 17.58 2.43 1.51
C LYS A 67 17.19 1.57 2.71
N ASP A 68 16.65 2.20 3.76
CA ASP A 68 16.17 1.46 4.93
C ASP A 68 14.94 0.59 4.59
N LEU A 69 13.98 1.12 3.82
CA LEU A 69 12.85 0.31 3.34
C LEU A 69 13.32 -0.90 2.52
N ASP A 70 14.22 -0.68 1.55
CA ASP A 70 14.79 -1.75 0.70
C ASP A 70 15.49 -2.83 1.53
N ARG A 71 16.26 -2.44 2.55
CA ARG A 71 16.93 -3.34 3.49
C ARG A 71 15.93 -4.15 4.33
N ASP A 72 14.85 -3.50 4.78
CA ASP A 72 13.95 -4.05 5.79
C ASP A 72 12.87 -4.97 5.21
N MET A 73 12.48 -4.80 3.94
CA MET A 73 11.46 -5.63 3.30
C MET A 73 11.79 -7.14 3.31
N PRO A 74 13.01 -7.58 2.93
CA PRO A 74 13.40 -8.99 3.07
C PRO A 74 13.37 -9.48 4.52
N ILE A 75 13.80 -8.67 5.48
CA ILE A 75 13.83 -9.02 6.91
C ILE A 75 12.40 -9.27 7.43
N ILE A 76 11.44 -8.43 7.05
CA ILE A 76 10.03 -8.59 7.42
C ILE A 76 9.48 -9.92 6.89
N ARG A 77 9.74 -10.24 5.61
CA ARG A 77 9.27 -11.48 4.98
C ARG A 77 9.90 -12.71 5.62
N GLU A 78 11.22 -12.71 5.79
CA GLU A 78 11.95 -13.81 6.45
C GLU A 78 11.47 -14.02 7.90
N ARG A 79 11.14 -12.93 8.61
CA ARG A 79 10.59 -13.05 9.96
C ARG A 79 9.26 -13.81 9.97
N TRP A 80 8.36 -13.56 9.02
CA TRP A 80 7.07 -14.27 8.94
C TRP A 80 7.22 -15.78 8.70
N GLU A 81 8.23 -16.21 7.93
CA GLU A 81 8.53 -17.63 7.70
C GLU A 81 8.99 -18.35 8.99
N LYS A 82 9.56 -17.60 9.94
CA LYS A 82 10.08 -18.13 11.21
C LYS A 82 9.08 -18.02 12.36
N LEU A 83 7.95 -17.34 12.17
CA LEU A 83 6.95 -17.18 13.22
C LEU A 83 6.12 -18.45 13.41
N ASN A 84 5.77 -18.73 14.66
CA ASN A 84 4.86 -19.80 15.02
C ASN A 84 3.80 -19.29 16.02
N PRO A 85 2.51 -19.19 15.63
CA PRO A 85 2.00 -19.43 14.28
C PRO A 85 2.50 -18.35 13.29
N GLY A 86 2.68 -18.75 12.02
CA GLY A 86 2.91 -17.83 10.91
C GLY A 86 1.64 -17.06 10.50
N PRO A 87 1.66 -16.29 9.41
CA PRO A 87 0.47 -15.62 8.88
C PRO A 87 -0.72 -16.57 8.67
N VAL A 88 -1.95 -16.10 8.91
CA VAL A 88 -3.17 -16.92 8.89
C VAL A 88 -3.37 -17.63 7.54
N ASN A 89 -3.13 -16.91 6.45
CA ASN A 89 -3.30 -17.42 5.08
C ASN A 89 -1.95 -17.78 4.42
N GLY A 90 -0.91 -18.04 5.23
CA GLY A 90 0.46 -18.30 4.75
C GLY A 90 1.21 -17.07 4.21
N LYS A 91 0.51 -15.96 3.96
CA LYS A 91 1.10 -14.66 3.59
C LYS A 91 0.26 -13.50 4.13
N ILE A 92 0.90 -12.34 4.31
CA ILE A 92 0.24 -11.04 4.54
C ILE A 92 0.49 -10.20 3.29
N PRO A 93 -0.56 -9.76 2.56
CA PRO A 93 -0.40 -8.87 1.41
C PRO A 93 0.33 -7.58 1.78
N ILE A 94 1.25 -7.15 0.92
CA ILE A 94 2.05 -5.93 1.11
C ILE A 94 1.60 -4.87 0.12
N LEU A 95 1.20 -3.71 0.63
CA LEU A 95 0.97 -2.50 -0.15
C LEU A 95 2.14 -1.55 0.04
N ILE A 96 2.80 -1.12 -1.03
CA ILE A 96 3.89 -0.13 -0.95
C ILE A 96 3.42 1.21 -1.49
N GLY A 97 3.49 2.23 -0.64
CA GLY A 97 3.13 3.61 -0.95
C GLY A 97 4.33 4.43 -1.44
N GLY A 98 4.18 5.10 -2.59
CA GLY A 98 5.13 6.09 -3.09
C GLY A 98 5.31 6.06 -4.61
N GLY A 99 5.86 7.14 -5.16
CA GLY A 99 5.92 7.36 -6.61
C GLY A 99 7.31 7.55 -7.20
N GLY A 100 8.38 7.18 -6.48
CA GLY A 100 9.77 7.35 -6.93
C GLY A 100 10.17 6.32 -7.98
N GLU A 101 10.45 6.77 -9.20
CA GLU A 101 10.63 5.89 -10.37
C GLU A 101 11.87 5.00 -10.32
N LYS A 102 12.96 5.49 -9.72
CA LYS A 102 14.25 4.78 -9.72
C LYS A 102 14.39 3.76 -8.59
N VAL A 103 13.81 4.06 -7.43
CA VAL A 103 14.03 3.28 -6.20
C VAL A 103 12.73 2.71 -5.67
N THR A 104 11.69 3.54 -5.48
CA THR A 104 10.40 3.05 -4.97
C THR A 104 9.79 2.00 -5.90
N LEU A 105 9.69 2.26 -7.21
CA LEU A 105 9.11 1.29 -8.15
C LEU A 105 9.94 0.00 -8.27
N ARG A 106 11.26 0.06 -8.08
CA ARG A 106 12.10 -1.15 -7.97
C ARG A 106 11.71 -1.98 -6.74
N ILE A 107 11.60 -1.33 -5.57
CA ILE A 107 11.20 -2.00 -4.31
C ILE A 107 9.80 -2.59 -4.45
N VAL A 108 8.86 -1.86 -5.08
CA VAL A 108 7.51 -2.34 -5.41
C VAL A 108 7.58 -3.60 -6.26
N ALA A 109 8.31 -3.58 -7.37
CA ALA A 109 8.47 -4.75 -8.24
C ALA A 109 8.98 -5.97 -7.47
N GLN A 110 9.90 -5.77 -6.53
CA GLN A 110 10.49 -6.85 -5.73
C GLN A 110 9.57 -7.38 -4.60
N HIS A 111 8.70 -6.54 -4.05
CA HIS A 111 8.10 -6.82 -2.74
C HIS A 111 6.62 -6.48 -2.56
N ALA A 112 5.96 -5.79 -3.49
CA ALA A 112 4.57 -5.37 -3.28
C ALA A 112 3.57 -6.33 -3.93
N ASP A 113 2.45 -6.61 -3.27
CA ASP A 113 1.23 -7.14 -3.89
C ASP A 113 0.36 -5.99 -4.44
N THR A 114 0.48 -4.78 -3.88
CA THR A 114 -0.21 -3.57 -4.37
C THR A 114 0.75 -2.38 -4.40
N TRP A 115 0.81 -1.70 -5.53
CA TRP A 115 1.48 -0.41 -5.66
C TRP A 115 0.48 0.72 -5.49
N HIS A 116 0.81 1.68 -4.63
CA HIS A 116 -0.05 2.80 -4.34
C HIS A 116 0.68 4.13 -4.53
N SER A 117 0.14 5.00 -5.38
CA SER A 117 0.71 6.33 -5.66
C SER A 117 -0.39 7.31 -6.03
N TRP A 118 -0.12 8.59 -5.79
CA TRP A 118 -0.97 9.70 -6.23
C TRP A 118 -0.49 10.27 -7.57
N GLY A 119 -1.44 10.75 -8.36
CA GLY A 119 -1.22 11.36 -9.67
C GLY A 119 -2.52 11.37 -10.47
N ASP A 120 -2.53 12.09 -11.58
CA ASP A 120 -3.56 11.97 -12.62
C ASP A 120 -3.41 10.67 -13.43
N ALA A 121 -4.34 10.41 -14.34
CA ALA A 121 -4.35 9.19 -15.14
C ALA A 121 -3.07 9.02 -15.98
N GLU A 122 -2.55 10.10 -16.58
CA GLU A 122 -1.32 10.08 -17.37
C GLU A 122 -0.10 9.74 -16.49
N THR A 123 0.01 10.35 -15.31
CA THR A 123 1.07 10.07 -14.35
C THR A 123 1.03 8.62 -13.90
N MET A 124 -0.17 8.09 -13.62
CA MET A 124 -0.36 6.69 -13.23
C MET A 124 0.03 5.76 -14.38
N ALA A 125 -0.42 6.00 -15.61
CA ALA A 125 -0.10 5.20 -16.79
C ALA A 125 1.42 5.14 -17.03
N ARG A 126 2.08 6.30 -17.02
CA ARG A 126 3.53 6.42 -17.22
C ARG A 126 4.31 5.65 -16.15
N LYS A 127 3.93 5.78 -14.89
CA LYS A 127 4.61 5.10 -13.78
C LYS A 127 4.29 3.61 -13.72
N SER A 128 3.10 3.18 -14.15
CA SER A 128 2.78 1.76 -14.36
C SER A 128 3.74 1.15 -15.39
N GLY A 129 3.97 1.81 -16.53
CA GLY A 129 4.94 1.33 -17.52
C GLY A 129 6.37 1.21 -16.96
N ILE A 130 6.81 2.17 -16.14
CA ILE A 130 8.11 2.09 -15.46
C ILE A 130 8.15 0.94 -14.43
N LEU A 131 7.04 0.69 -13.73
CA LEU A 131 6.94 -0.46 -12.83
C LEU A 131 7.04 -1.77 -13.61
N ASP A 132 6.41 -1.87 -14.77
CA ASP A 132 6.49 -3.05 -15.64
C ASP A 132 7.92 -3.29 -16.14
N ASP A 133 8.66 -2.22 -16.48
CA ASP A 133 10.10 -2.31 -16.79
C ASP A 133 10.93 -2.85 -15.61
N TRP A 134 10.57 -2.50 -14.38
CA TRP A 134 11.22 -3.04 -13.18
C TRP A 134 10.84 -4.50 -12.95
N CYS A 135 9.57 -4.87 -13.14
CA CYS A 135 9.10 -6.25 -13.08
C CYS A 135 9.86 -7.14 -14.07
N ALA A 136 10.07 -6.68 -15.31
CA ALA A 136 10.88 -7.38 -16.31
C ALA A 136 12.32 -7.62 -15.83
N LYS A 137 12.96 -6.61 -15.21
CA LYS A 137 14.33 -6.72 -14.69
C LYS A 137 14.47 -7.70 -13.52
N VAL A 138 13.41 -7.90 -12.74
CA VAL A 138 13.38 -8.85 -11.61
C VAL A 138 12.66 -10.15 -11.93
N SER A 139 12.30 -10.37 -13.20
CA SER A 139 11.60 -11.56 -13.70
C SER A 139 10.28 -11.85 -12.97
N ARG A 140 9.50 -10.79 -12.71
CA ARG A 140 8.17 -10.88 -12.11
C ARG A 140 7.09 -10.53 -13.14
N ASP A 141 5.97 -11.24 -13.11
CA ASP A 141 4.81 -10.86 -13.90
C ASP A 141 4.22 -9.56 -13.33
N PRO A 142 4.16 -8.46 -14.10
CA PRO A 142 3.56 -7.22 -13.64
C PRO A 142 2.08 -7.40 -13.23
N SER A 143 1.34 -8.38 -13.76
CA SER A 143 -0.07 -8.59 -13.40
C SER A 143 -0.27 -8.96 -11.92
N GLU A 144 0.78 -9.43 -11.24
CA GLU A 144 0.76 -9.78 -9.81
C GLU A 144 0.72 -8.58 -8.86
N ILE A 145 0.88 -7.35 -9.37
CA ILE A 145 0.94 -6.14 -8.54
C ILE A 145 -0.31 -5.31 -8.79
N GLU A 146 -1.25 -5.23 -7.86
CA GLU A 146 -2.42 -4.38 -8.07
C GLU A 146 -2.05 -2.89 -8.13
N ARG A 147 -2.67 -2.10 -9.03
CA ARG A 147 -2.39 -0.66 -9.21
C ARG A 147 -3.44 0.14 -8.45
N SER A 148 -2.97 1.00 -7.55
CA SER A 148 -3.83 1.77 -6.66
C SER A 148 -3.58 3.27 -6.70
N THR A 149 -4.67 4.04 -6.68
CA THR A 149 -4.67 5.50 -6.51
C THR A 149 -5.86 5.96 -5.66
N GLY A 150 -5.83 7.23 -5.27
CA GLY A 150 -6.80 7.87 -4.40
C GLY A 150 -7.75 8.70 -5.23
N VAL A 151 -9.05 8.52 -4.98
CA VAL A 151 -10.10 9.36 -5.53
C VAL A 151 -10.77 10.13 -4.41
N LYS A 152 -11.21 11.35 -4.73
CA LYS A 152 -11.92 12.22 -3.81
C LYS A 152 -13.35 12.40 -4.27
N ALA A 153 -14.25 12.72 -3.33
CA ALA A 153 -15.65 13.03 -3.62
C ALA A 153 -15.81 14.08 -4.73
N GLU A 154 -14.99 15.14 -4.69
CA GLU A 154 -14.99 16.24 -5.66
C GLU A 154 -14.58 15.81 -7.09
N ASN A 155 -13.90 14.68 -7.25
CA ASN A 155 -13.29 14.24 -8.51
C ASN A 155 -13.56 12.75 -8.81
N LEU A 156 -14.75 12.25 -8.45
CA LEU A 156 -15.14 10.86 -8.70
C LEU A 156 -15.03 10.45 -10.17
N ALA A 157 -15.29 11.39 -11.08
CA ALA A 157 -15.18 11.16 -12.52
C ALA A 157 -13.77 10.71 -12.97
N LEU A 158 -12.72 11.06 -12.22
CA LEU A 158 -11.35 10.62 -12.52
C LEU A 158 -11.15 9.10 -12.35
N ALA A 159 -12.06 8.42 -11.64
CA ALA A 159 -12.01 6.96 -11.50
C ALA A 159 -12.04 6.27 -12.87
N GLU A 160 -12.83 6.80 -13.82
CA GLU A 160 -12.92 6.27 -15.18
C GLU A 160 -11.58 6.38 -15.92
N ASP A 161 -10.97 7.56 -15.91
CA ASP A 161 -9.70 7.80 -16.59
C ASP A 161 -8.58 6.95 -15.99
N HIS A 162 -8.54 6.83 -14.65
CA HIS A 162 -7.61 5.95 -13.97
C HIS A 162 -7.83 4.47 -14.32
N PHE A 163 -9.08 4.02 -14.37
CA PHE A 163 -9.43 2.66 -14.72
C PHE A 163 -9.04 2.31 -16.16
N ALA A 164 -9.32 3.21 -17.10
CA ALA A 164 -8.89 3.08 -18.50
C ALA A 164 -7.36 2.99 -18.65
N ASN A 165 -6.60 3.47 -17.65
CA ASN A 165 -5.15 3.42 -17.59
C ASN A 165 -4.60 2.32 -16.63
N GLY A 166 -5.42 1.30 -16.35
CA GLY A 166 -4.97 0.08 -15.66
C GLY A 166 -4.95 0.15 -14.13
N VAL A 167 -5.52 1.19 -13.52
CA VAL A 167 -5.75 1.24 -12.06
C VAL A 167 -7.00 0.44 -11.73
N THR A 168 -6.89 -0.49 -10.78
CA THR A 168 -8.03 -1.33 -10.36
C THR A 168 -8.41 -1.17 -8.90
N HIS A 169 -7.53 -0.55 -8.08
CA HIS A 169 -7.76 -0.35 -6.65
C HIS A 169 -7.90 1.13 -6.31
N PHE A 170 -9.10 1.52 -5.88
CA PHE A 170 -9.41 2.92 -5.56
C PHE A 170 -9.57 3.11 -4.05
N THR A 171 -8.88 4.11 -3.51
CA THR A 171 -9.04 4.50 -2.10
C THR A 171 -9.76 5.83 -2.00
N MET A 172 -10.66 5.98 -1.03
CA MET A 172 -11.35 7.23 -0.74
C MET A 172 -11.30 7.51 0.77
N GLY A 173 -10.98 8.74 1.13
CA GLY A 173 -11.03 9.19 2.51
C GLY A 173 -12.47 9.53 2.92
N VAL A 174 -12.89 9.05 4.09
CA VAL A 174 -14.12 9.48 4.77
C VAL A 174 -13.72 10.04 6.13
N GLY A 175 -14.21 11.22 6.48
CA GLY A 175 -13.74 11.99 7.63
C GLY A 175 -14.84 12.38 8.61
N ALA A 176 -14.43 12.58 9.85
CA ALA A 176 -15.22 13.19 10.93
C ALA A 176 -15.47 14.69 10.66
N PRO A 177 -16.50 15.31 11.26
CA PRO A 177 -17.40 14.74 12.28
C PRO A 177 -18.55 13.90 11.72
N ASP A 178 -19.04 14.20 10.52
CA ASP A 178 -20.33 13.69 10.05
C ASP A 178 -20.26 12.40 9.22
N PHE A 179 -19.05 11.97 8.82
CA PHE A 179 -18.82 10.76 8.00
C PHE A 179 -19.78 10.64 6.81
N ASP A 180 -19.70 11.56 5.86
CA ASP A 180 -20.52 11.48 4.64
C ASP A 180 -20.09 10.32 3.74
N PHE A 181 -20.99 9.33 3.60
CA PHE A 181 -20.81 8.16 2.75
C PHE A 181 -21.44 8.29 1.37
N GLY A 182 -22.08 9.42 1.02
CA GLY A 182 -22.66 9.66 -0.31
C GLY A 182 -21.65 9.36 -1.44
N PRO A 183 -20.47 9.99 -1.44
CA PRO A 183 -19.43 9.76 -2.44
C PRO A 183 -18.93 8.31 -2.50
N VAL A 184 -18.91 7.61 -1.36
CA VAL A 184 -18.53 6.19 -1.33
C VAL A 184 -19.58 5.34 -2.05
N ARG A 185 -20.87 5.63 -1.85
CA ARG A 185 -21.95 4.91 -2.54
C ARG A 185 -21.89 5.14 -4.05
N GLU A 186 -21.62 6.36 -4.49
CA GLU A 186 -21.44 6.69 -5.91
C GLU A 186 -20.25 5.91 -6.52
N LEU A 187 -19.11 5.86 -5.82
CA LEU A 187 -17.96 5.08 -6.28
C LEU A 187 -18.26 3.58 -6.33
N LEU A 188 -19.02 3.06 -5.37
CA LEU A 188 -19.42 1.65 -5.35
C LEU A 188 -20.37 1.33 -6.51
N GLN A 189 -21.31 2.21 -6.82
CA GLN A 189 -22.19 2.05 -7.98
C GLN A 189 -21.39 2.02 -9.28
N TRP A 190 -20.48 2.98 -9.47
CA TRP A 190 -19.57 2.99 -10.62
C TRP A 190 -18.76 1.70 -10.72
N ARG A 191 -18.21 1.21 -9.60
CA ARG A 191 -17.46 -0.05 -9.56
C ARG A 191 -18.32 -1.24 -9.99
N ASP A 192 -19.55 -1.32 -9.50
CA ASP A 192 -20.46 -2.43 -9.80
C ASP A 192 -20.81 -2.45 -11.30
N GLU A 193 -20.97 -1.28 -11.93
CA GLU A 193 -21.15 -1.15 -13.37
C GLU A 193 -19.94 -1.65 -14.19
N LYS A 194 -18.73 -1.64 -13.61
CA LYS A 194 -17.52 -2.19 -14.26
C LYS A 194 -17.36 -3.70 -14.10
N ASN A 195 -17.89 -4.26 -13.01
CA ASN A 195 -17.66 -5.66 -12.64
C ASN A 195 -18.75 -6.64 -13.09
N GLY A 196 -19.94 -6.15 -13.46
CA GLY A 196 -21.03 -6.98 -13.99
C GLY A 196 -21.88 -7.67 -12.93
#